data_AF-A0A9D5CJP9-F1
#
_entry.id   AF-A0A9D5CJP9-F1
#
_cell.length_a   1.000
_cell.length_b   1.000
_cell.length_c   1.000
_cell.angle_alpha   90.00
_cell.angle_beta   90.00
_cell.angle_gamma   90.00
#
_symmetry.space_group_name_H-M   'P 1'
#
loop_
_entity.id
_entity.type
_entity.pdbx_description
1 polymer ?
#
loop_
_entity_poly.entity_id
_entity_poly.type
_entity_poly.pdbx_seq_one_letter_code
_entity_poly.pdbx_strand_id
1 'polypeptide(L)'
;MALVPQILPSTPLLRYAGAATPFLPLSKPTISPATTRAALVFSHQDRRHRPSITPRCSSSDPGGTGGDDLVELPLFPLPLVLFPGAILPLQIFEFRYRIMMHTLLQTDLRFGVIFSESGTVAEVGCVGEIVKHERLVDDRFFLICKGQERFRVSGIVRSRPYLVARVSWLEDRPPPQEAEDLEGLASEVETHMRDVDSHIQQA
;
A
#
# COMPACT_ATOMS: atom_id res chain seq x y z
N MET A 1 -33.58 -56.88 6.49
CA MET A 1 -34.61 -56.67 7.52
C MET A 1 -34.27 -55.41 8.28
N ALA A 2 -35.17 -54.42 8.22
CA ALA A 2 -35.36 -53.28 9.15
C ALA A 2 -34.16 -52.32 9.40
N LEU A 3 -34.29 -50.99 9.41
CA LEU A 3 -35.43 -50.06 9.37
C LEU A 3 -34.84 -48.65 9.10
N VAL A 4 -35.42 -47.93 8.15
CA VAL A 4 -35.38 -46.46 7.95
C VAL A 4 -36.77 -45.92 8.41
N PRO A 5 -37.10 -44.64 8.65
CA PRO A 5 -36.36 -43.38 8.92
C PRO A 5 -36.85 -42.66 10.22
N GLN A 6 -36.25 -41.54 10.60
CA GLN A 6 -36.98 -40.46 11.30
C GLN A 6 -36.68 -39.12 10.62
N ILE A 7 -37.77 -38.39 10.38
CA ILE A 7 -37.94 -37.17 9.61
C ILE A 7 -38.36 -36.06 10.59
N LEU A 8 -38.07 -34.81 10.23
CA LEU A 8 -38.72 -33.52 10.59
C LEU A 8 -37.98 -32.62 11.60
N PRO A 9 -38.23 -31.29 11.58
CA PRO A 9 -38.81 -30.45 10.52
C PRO A 9 -37.98 -29.21 10.17
N SER A 10 -38.27 -28.72 8.98
CA SER A 10 -37.99 -27.40 8.43
C SER A 10 -38.59 -26.28 9.29
N THR A 11 -37.80 -25.25 9.60
CA THR A 11 -38.32 -23.93 10.03
C THR A 11 -37.91 -22.88 9.00
N PRO A 12 -38.85 -22.36 8.20
CA PRO A 12 -38.69 -21.05 7.57
C PRO A 12 -39.38 -19.97 8.40
N LEU A 13 -39.01 -18.72 8.12
CA LEU A 13 -39.61 -17.45 8.54
C LEU A 13 -39.00 -16.75 9.76
N LEU A 14 -38.11 -15.80 9.45
CA LEU A 14 -38.40 -14.42 9.84
C LEU A 14 -38.16 -13.48 8.66
N ARG A 15 -39.28 -13.08 8.03
CA ARG A 15 -39.37 -11.89 7.19
C ARG A 15 -39.19 -10.68 8.10
N TYR A 16 -38.09 -9.95 7.94
CA TYR A 16 -38.00 -8.59 8.45
C TYR A 16 -38.58 -7.65 7.39
N ALA A 17 -39.82 -7.23 7.63
CA ALA A 17 -40.50 -6.22 6.84
C ALA A 17 -40.23 -4.84 7.46
N GLY A 18 -39.81 -3.90 6.62
CA GLY A 18 -40.22 -2.49 6.72
C GLY A 18 -39.42 -1.58 7.65
N ALA A 19 -38.59 -0.73 7.04
CA ALA A 19 -38.66 0.73 7.29
C ALA A 19 -37.94 1.46 6.14
N ALA A 20 -38.71 1.83 5.12
CA ALA A 20 -38.32 2.82 4.15
C ALA A 20 -38.29 4.19 4.85
N THR A 21 -37.10 4.72 5.12
CA THR A 21 -36.93 6.13 5.51
C THR A 21 -36.84 6.98 4.24
N PRO A 22 -37.67 8.04 4.10
CA PRO A 22 -37.59 8.93 2.96
C PRO A 22 -36.29 9.75 2.98
N PHE A 23 -35.63 9.71 1.82
CA PHE A 23 -34.47 10.50 1.43
C PHE A 23 -34.80 12.00 1.54
N LEU A 24 -34.14 12.72 2.44
CA LEU A 24 -34.14 14.19 2.44
C LEU A 24 -33.07 14.68 1.45
N PRO A 25 -33.40 15.59 0.51
CA PRO A 25 -32.42 16.10 -0.43
C PRO A 25 -31.46 17.08 0.26
N LEU A 26 -30.18 16.76 0.17
CA LEU A 26 -29.06 17.60 0.60
C LEU A 26 -29.05 18.90 -0.21
N SER A 27 -29.24 20.02 0.47
CA SER A 27 -29.08 21.37 -0.10
C SER A 27 -27.62 21.60 -0.50
N LYS A 28 -27.43 22.03 -1.75
CA LYS A 28 -26.13 22.37 -2.32
C LYS A 28 -25.53 23.59 -1.58
N PRO A 29 -24.25 23.59 -1.20
CA PRO A 29 -23.57 24.82 -0.83
C PRO A 29 -23.28 25.65 -2.10
N THR A 30 -23.88 26.83 -2.14
CA THR A 30 -23.63 27.90 -3.13
C THR A 30 -22.20 28.40 -2.99
N ILE A 31 -21.38 28.19 -4.02
CA ILE A 31 -20.07 28.82 -4.19
C ILE A 31 -20.30 30.16 -4.91
N SER A 32 -19.90 31.27 -4.29
CA SER A 32 -19.74 32.56 -4.96
C SER A 32 -18.25 32.96 -4.98
N PRO A 33 -17.78 33.63 -6.06
CA PRO A 33 -16.38 33.90 -6.27
C PRO A 33 -15.99 35.26 -5.68
N ALA A 34 -14.86 35.32 -4.98
CA ALA A 34 -14.21 36.58 -4.67
C ALA A 34 -12.69 36.46 -4.89
N THR A 35 -12.33 36.83 -6.12
CA THR A 35 -11.13 37.56 -6.53
C THR A 35 -10.25 38.05 -5.37
N THR A 36 -9.00 37.59 -5.31
CA THR A 36 -7.87 38.44 -4.93
C THR A 36 -6.62 37.95 -5.67
N ARG A 37 -6.12 38.84 -6.52
CA ARG A 37 -4.80 38.78 -7.15
C ARG A 37 -3.73 38.87 -6.07
N ALA A 38 -2.74 37.98 -6.11
CA ALA A 38 -1.37 38.31 -5.75
C ALA A 38 -0.44 37.41 -6.54
N ALA A 39 0.20 38.00 -7.55
CA ALA A 39 1.31 37.41 -8.25
C ALA A 39 2.55 37.48 -7.35
N LEU A 40 3.21 36.35 -7.12
CA LEU A 40 4.65 36.31 -6.88
C LEU A 40 5.23 35.08 -7.57
N VAL A 41 6.01 35.38 -8.60
CA VAL A 41 7.04 34.55 -9.22
C VAL A 41 7.95 34.02 -8.11
N PHE A 42 8.26 32.72 -8.07
CA PHE A 42 9.58 32.22 -7.64
C PHE A 42 9.77 30.73 -7.99
N SER A 43 10.66 30.52 -8.97
CA SER A 43 11.67 29.46 -9.09
C SER A 43 11.33 27.97 -8.96
N HIS A 44 11.64 27.26 -10.05
CA HIS A 44 12.10 25.87 -10.08
C HIS A 44 13.05 25.57 -8.91
N GLN A 45 12.68 24.62 -8.06
CA GLN A 45 13.62 23.91 -7.19
C GLN A 45 13.17 22.46 -7.01
N ASP A 46 13.75 21.61 -7.87
CA ASP A 46 14.43 20.38 -7.49
C ASP A 46 13.91 19.70 -6.21
N ARG A 47 12.95 18.76 -6.37
CA ARG A 47 12.48 17.86 -5.30
C ARG A 47 13.57 16.85 -4.96
N ARG A 48 14.62 17.31 -4.30
CA ARG A 48 15.63 16.46 -3.70
C ARG A 48 15.04 15.74 -2.49
N HIS A 49 15.36 14.44 -2.41
CA HIS A 49 15.29 13.58 -1.24
C HIS A 49 15.32 14.36 0.08
N ARG A 50 14.31 14.12 0.92
CA ARG A 50 14.32 14.53 2.33
C ARG A 50 14.73 13.34 3.20
N PRO A 51 15.98 13.23 3.65
CA PRO A 51 16.29 12.40 4.80
C PRO A 51 16.10 13.23 6.08
N SER A 52 15.44 12.67 7.09
CA SER A 52 15.71 13.02 8.50
C SER A 52 14.96 12.09 9.45
N ILE A 53 15.55 10.91 9.67
CA ILE A 53 15.55 10.29 11.00
C ILE A 53 16.89 10.69 11.61
N THR A 54 16.88 11.42 12.72
CA THR A 54 18.11 11.70 13.50
C THR A 54 18.03 10.96 14.82
N PRO A 55 18.95 10.05 15.13
CA PRO A 55 19.32 9.74 16.50
C PRO A 55 20.44 10.69 16.96
N ARG A 56 20.41 11.05 18.23
CA ARG A 56 21.36 11.96 18.89
C ARG A 56 22.77 11.36 18.99
N CYS A 57 23.78 12.24 18.95
CA CYS A 57 25.19 11.94 19.18
C CYS A 57 25.48 11.33 20.55
N SER A 58 26.35 10.31 20.60
CA SER A 58 27.27 10.01 21.72
C SER A 58 28.43 9.12 21.25
N SER A 59 29.65 9.66 21.36
CA SER A 59 30.98 9.02 21.53
C SER A 59 31.44 7.84 20.64
N SER A 60 32.37 8.17 19.74
CA SER A 60 33.64 7.46 19.42
C SER A 60 33.73 5.94 19.51
N ASP A 61 33.81 5.30 18.34
CA ASP A 61 34.62 4.10 18.05
C ASP A 61 35.02 4.12 16.55
N PRO A 62 36.31 4.00 16.17
CA PRO A 62 36.72 3.82 14.78
C PRO A 62 37.02 2.34 14.53
N GLY A 63 36.03 1.60 14.02
CA GLY A 63 36.21 0.19 13.67
C GLY A 63 34.90 -0.56 13.46
N GLY A 64 34.12 -0.19 12.43
CA GLY A 64 32.90 -0.90 12.07
C GLY A 64 32.80 -1.07 10.55
N THR A 65 33.05 -2.29 10.08
CA THR A 65 32.71 -2.76 8.73
C THR A 65 31.27 -2.39 8.40
N GLY A 66 31.05 -1.74 7.25
CA GLY A 66 29.79 -1.12 6.80
C GLY A 66 28.54 -1.78 7.38
N GLY A 67 27.96 -1.12 8.39
CA GLY A 67 26.68 -1.52 8.94
C GLY A 67 25.64 -1.34 7.84
N ASP A 68 25.21 -2.47 7.28
CA ASP A 68 24.04 -2.59 6.41
C ASP A 68 22.92 -1.72 7.03
N ASP A 69 22.47 -0.67 6.32
CA ASP A 69 21.47 0.31 6.78
C ASP A 69 20.10 -0.39 6.88
N LEU A 70 19.97 -1.28 7.85
CA LEU A 70 18.80 -2.11 8.07
C LEU A 70 17.79 -1.36 8.92
N VAL A 71 16.57 -1.27 8.41
CA VAL A 71 15.45 -0.59 9.07
C VAL A 71 14.34 -1.59 9.37
N GLU A 72 13.60 -1.37 10.45
CA GLU A 72 12.41 -2.18 10.76
C GLU A 72 11.19 -1.64 10.01
N LEU A 73 10.54 -2.52 9.23
CA LEU A 73 9.40 -2.16 8.41
C LEU A 73 8.22 -3.10 8.69
N PRO A 74 7.02 -2.59 9.04
CA PRO A 74 5.80 -3.39 9.06
C PRO A 74 5.48 -3.93 7.68
N LEU A 75 5.20 -5.22 7.56
CA LEU A 75 4.91 -5.89 6.30
C LEU A 75 3.42 -6.24 6.17
N PHE A 76 2.90 -6.02 4.97
CA PHE A 76 1.57 -6.43 4.51
C PHE A 76 1.74 -7.47 3.39
N PRO A 77 1.66 -8.77 3.71
CA PRO A 77 1.65 -9.83 2.72
C PRO A 77 0.36 -9.81 1.89
N LEU A 78 0.49 -9.77 0.57
CA LEU A 78 -0.63 -9.80 -0.37
C LEU A 78 -0.30 -10.74 -1.55
N PRO A 79 -1.31 -11.37 -2.19
CA PRO A 79 -1.10 -12.14 -3.43
C PRO A 79 -0.97 -11.20 -4.65
N LEU A 80 -0.19 -10.13 -4.52
CA LEU A 80 0.09 -9.16 -5.57
C LEU A 80 1.46 -8.52 -5.37
N VAL A 81 1.99 -7.91 -6.43
CA VAL A 81 3.24 -7.14 -6.41
C VAL A 81 2.92 -5.66 -6.56
N LEU A 82 3.42 -4.83 -5.64
CA LEU A 82 3.40 -3.38 -5.77
C LEU A 82 4.68 -2.90 -6.44
N PHE A 83 4.58 -2.08 -7.48
CA PHE A 83 5.72 -1.44 -8.13
C PHE A 83 5.90 0.00 -7.66
N PRO A 84 7.15 0.52 -7.67
CA PRO A 84 7.41 1.95 -7.51
C PRO A 84 6.50 2.80 -8.42
N GLY A 85 5.91 3.86 -7.87
CA GLY A 85 5.02 4.76 -8.59
C GLY A 85 3.57 4.27 -8.75
N ALA A 86 3.30 2.97 -8.65
CA ALA A 86 1.97 2.40 -8.83
C ALA A 86 1.02 2.77 -7.68
N ILE A 87 -0.27 2.88 -7.98
CA ILE A 87 -1.32 3.16 -6.99
C ILE A 87 -2.02 1.87 -6.61
N LEU A 88 -2.16 1.64 -5.31
CA LEU A 88 -2.81 0.46 -4.76
C LEU A 88 -3.93 0.86 -3.78
N PRO A 89 -5.21 0.75 -4.18
CA PRO A 89 -6.33 0.87 -3.27
C PRO A 89 -6.46 -0.39 -2.40
N LEU A 90 -6.66 -0.24 -1.09
CA LEU A 90 -6.82 -1.34 -0.14
C LEU A 90 -7.96 -1.06 0.85
N GLN A 91 -8.67 -2.12 1.22
CA GLN A 91 -9.59 -2.10 2.34
C GLN A 91 -9.04 -2.98 3.48
N ILE A 92 -8.80 -2.36 4.63
CA ILE A 92 -8.28 -3.02 5.83
C ILE A 92 -9.45 -3.41 6.72
N PHE A 93 -9.74 -4.70 6.76
CA PHE A 93 -10.79 -5.27 7.62
C PHE A 93 -10.24 -6.21 8.68
N GLU A 94 -9.11 -6.88 8.42
CA GLU A 94 -8.51 -7.81 9.39
C GLU A 94 -7.97 -7.08 10.61
N PHE A 95 -8.26 -7.64 11.79
CA PHE A 95 -7.92 -7.05 13.09
C PHE A 95 -6.42 -6.72 13.24
N ARG A 96 -5.53 -7.63 12.82
CA ARG A 96 -4.08 -7.39 12.86
C ARG A 96 -3.63 -6.17 12.06
N TYR A 97 -4.20 -5.95 10.89
CA TYR A 97 -3.84 -4.82 10.04
C TYR A 97 -4.54 -3.54 10.47
N ARG A 98 -5.69 -3.62 11.16
CA ARG A 98 -6.26 -2.47 11.88
C ARG A 98 -5.32 -1.95 12.96
N ILE A 99 -4.70 -2.85 13.73
CA ILE A 99 -3.65 -2.47 14.71
C ILE A 99 -2.46 -1.82 13.99
N MET A 100 -1.99 -2.42 12.87
CA MET A 100 -0.91 -1.84 12.06
C MET A 100 -1.25 -0.41 11.63
N MET A 101 -2.46 -0.20 11.12
CA MET A 101 -2.93 1.13 10.70
C MET A 101 -2.90 2.16 11.83
N HIS A 102 -3.29 1.79 13.05
CA HIS A 102 -3.17 2.69 14.20
C HIS A 102 -1.72 3.08 14.51
N THR A 103 -0.75 2.17 14.33
CA THR A 103 0.68 2.49 14.43
C THR A 103 1.13 3.41 13.28
N LEU A 104 0.70 3.14 12.05
CA LEU A 104 1.08 3.93 10.88
C LEU A 104 0.58 5.38 10.95
N LEU A 105 -0.64 5.59 11.45
CA LEU A 105 -1.22 6.93 11.67
C LEU A 105 -0.42 7.80 12.66
N GLN A 106 0.44 7.20 13.47
CA GLN A 106 1.28 7.90 14.45
C GLN A 106 2.75 8.00 14.03
N THR A 107 3.12 7.40 12.90
CA THR A 107 4.50 7.28 12.41
C THR A 107 4.62 7.94 11.03
N ASP A 108 5.21 7.26 10.05
CA ASP A 108 5.54 7.80 8.73
C ASP A 108 4.56 7.39 7.63
N LEU A 109 3.46 6.72 7.98
CA LEU A 109 2.46 6.22 7.01
C LEU A 109 3.05 5.29 5.94
N ARG A 110 4.16 4.60 6.24
CA ARG A 110 4.83 3.68 5.32
C ARG A 110 4.79 2.24 5.83
N PHE A 111 4.56 1.31 4.93
CA PHE A 111 4.61 -0.12 5.21
C PHE A 111 5.13 -0.86 3.97
N GLY A 112 5.68 -2.06 4.16
CA GLY A 112 6.16 -2.89 3.05
C GLY A 112 5.03 -3.75 2.50
N VAL A 113 4.73 -3.63 1.21
CA VAL A 113 3.91 -4.61 0.49
C VAL A 113 4.84 -5.71 -0.03
N ILE A 114 4.52 -6.95 0.31
CA ILE A 114 5.33 -8.11 -0.06
C ILE A 114 4.46 -9.21 -0.64
N PHE A 115 4.91 -9.78 -1.75
CA PHE A 115 4.16 -10.87 -2.37
C PHE A 115 4.14 -12.07 -1.44
N SER A 116 2.96 -12.65 -1.25
CA SER A 116 2.80 -13.90 -0.52
C SER A 116 1.70 -14.75 -1.11
N GLU A 117 2.03 -16.01 -1.31
CA GLU A 117 1.13 -17.04 -1.77
C GLU A 117 1.42 -18.34 -1.02
N SER A 118 0.37 -19.06 -0.62
CA SER A 118 0.48 -20.36 0.08
C SER A 118 1.40 -20.35 1.31
N GLY A 119 1.45 -19.22 2.04
CA GLY A 119 2.27 -19.06 3.25
C GLY A 119 3.76 -18.80 3.00
N THR A 120 4.20 -18.78 1.74
CA THR A 120 5.55 -18.35 1.37
C THR A 120 5.54 -16.84 1.13
N VAL A 121 6.55 -16.14 1.61
CA VAL A 121 6.72 -14.70 1.44
C VAL A 121 7.94 -14.46 0.55
N ALA A 122 7.83 -13.55 -0.41
CA ALA A 122 8.94 -13.18 -1.28
C ALA A 122 10.07 -12.47 -0.51
N GLU A 123 11.28 -12.48 -1.06
CA GLU A 123 12.43 -11.79 -0.46
C GLU A 123 12.44 -10.28 -0.69
N VAL A 124 11.76 -9.83 -1.75
CA VAL A 124 11.76 -8.42 -2.18
C VAL A 124 10.32 -7.92 -2.19
N GLY A 125 10.15 -6.70 -1.70
CA GLY A 125 8.89 -5.99 -1.71
C GLY A 125 9.06 -4.52 -2.11
N CYS A 126 7.97 -3.78 -2.03
CA CYS A 126 7.93 -2.35 -2.31
C CYS A 126 7.25 -1.61 -1.16
N VAL A 127 7.79 -0.47 -0.78
CA VAL A 127 7.16 0.37 0.24
C VAL A 127 5.89 1.00 -0.33
N GLY A 128 4.77 0.78 0.33
CA GLY A 128 3.55 1.54 0.15
C GLY A 128 3.52 2.73 1.10
N GLU A 129 3.45 3.94 0.55
CA GLU A 129 3.16 5.16 1.32
C GLU A 129 1.67 5.47 1.21
N ILE A 130 1.00 5.66 2.35
CA ILE A 130 -0.44 5.99 2.37
C ILE A 130 -0.64 7.45 1.96
N VAL A 131 -1.21 7.65 0.78
CA VAL A 131 -1.50 8.99 0.24
C VAL A 131 -2.90 9.49 0.60
N LYS A 132 -3.83 8.56 0.89
CA LYS A 132 -5.18 8.87 1.39
C LYS A 132 -5.67 7.74 2.27
N HIS A 133 -6.35 8.07 3.36
CA HIS A 133 -7.06 7.09 4.18
C HIS A 133 -8.40 7.63 4.66
N GLU A 134 -9.35 6.73 4.85
CA GLU A 134 -10.68 6.99 5.41
C GLU A 134 -11.01 5.90 6.44
N ARG A 135 -11.37 6.32 7.66
CA ARG A 135 -11.86 5.39 8.69
C ARG A 135 -13.33 5.11 8.43
N LEU A 136 -13.66 3.85 8.24
CA LEU A 136 -15.00 3.35 8.06
C LEU A 136 -15.61 3.00 9.42
N VAL A 137 -16.88 2.58 9.41
CA VAL A 137 -17.53 1.97 10.58
C VAL A 137 -16.75 0.71 11.02
N ASP A 138 -16.77 0.45 12.33
CA ASP A 138 -16.11 -0.70 12.98
C ASP A 138 -14.58 -0.70 12.89
N ASP A 139 -13.96 0.48 12.79
CA ASP A 139 -12.49 0.66 12.70
C ASP A 139 -11.84 -0.07 11.53
N ARG A 140 -12.59 -0.25 10.46
CA ARG A 140 -12.04 -0.61 9.16
C ARG A 140 -11.47 0.62 8.49
N PHE A 141 -10.54 0.44 7.56
CA PHE A 141 -9.98 1.54 6.77
C PHE A 141 -10.14 1.26 5.29
N PHE A 142 -10.46 2.31 4.53
CA PHE A 142 -10.18 2.35 3.11
C PHE A 142 -8.95 3.24 2.92
N LEU A 143 -7.95 2.79 2.14
CA LEU A 143 -6.75 3.56 1.89
C LEU A 143 -6.31 3.46 0.44
N ILE A 144 -5.66 4.52 -0.02
CA ILE A 144 -4.93 4.57 -1.27
C ILE A 144 -3.46 4.70 -0.88
N CYS A 145 -2.63 3.79 -1.37
CA CYS A 145 -1.18 3.88 -1.22
C CYS A 145 -0.49 4.01 -2.57
N LYS A 146 0.69 4.64 -2.57
CA LYS A 146 1.58 4.76 -3.72
C LYS A 146 2.85 3.97 -3.43
N GLY A 147 3.29 3.16 -4.39
CA GLY A 147 4.57 2.48 -4.34
C GLY A 147 5.74 3.47 -4.36
N GLN A 148 6.73 3.23 -3.52
CA GLN A 148 7.95 4.02 -3.40
C GLN A 148 9.16 3.15 -3.75
N GLU A 149 10.13 3.06 -2.84
CA GLU A 149 11.36 2.30 -3.02
C GLU A 149 11.13 0.79 -2.87
N ARG A 150 12.01 0.01 -3.51
CA ARG A 150 12.09 -1.44 -3.29
C ARG A 150 12.92 -1.73 -2.05
N PHE A 151 12.61 -2.82 -1.37
CA PHE A 151 13.38 -3.30 -0.23
C PHE A 151 13.60 -4.81 -0.33
N ARG A 152 14.68 -5.29 0.30
CA ARG A 152 14.97 -6.71 0.49
C ARG A 152 14.82 -7.06 1.97
N VAL A 153 14.16 -8.17 2.26
CA VAL A 153 14.00 -8.69 3.62
C VAL A 153 15.28 -9.40 4.05
N SER A 154 15.90 -8.93 5.13
CA SER A 154 17.07 -9.57 5.76
C SER A 154 16.67 -10.53 6.88
N GLY A 155 15.52 -10.29 7.52
CA GLY A 155 14.96 -11.22 8.51
C GLY A 155 13.70 -10.72 9.20
N ILE A 156 12.89 -11.64 9.72
CA ILE A 156 11.68 -11.31 10.48
C ILE A 156 12.05 -10.95 11.92
N VAL A 157 11.65 -9.77 12.36
CA VAL A 157 11.82 -9.29 13.74
C VAL A 157 10.67 -9.76 14.62
N ARG A 158 9.45 -9.65 14.11
CA ARG A 158 8.23 -9.99 14.85
C ARG A 158 7.14 -10.48 13.89
N SER A 159 6.37 -11.49 14.31
CA SER A 159 5.29 -12.07 13.51
C SER A 159 3.88 -11.72 13.98
N ARG A 160 3.73 -11.15 15.18
CA ARG A 160 2.43 -10.78 15.77
C ARG A 160 2.46 -9.35 16.33
N PRO A 161 1.35 -8.60 16.26
CA PRO A 161 0.08 -8.97 15.64
C PRO A 161 0.14 -9.01 14.09
N TYR A 162 1.10 -8.32 13.51
CA TYR A 162 1.45 -8.32 12.08
C TYR A 162 2.97 -8.53 11.92
N LEU A 163 3.41 -8.83 10.69
CA LEU A 163 4.81 -9.04 10.38
C LEU A 163 5.59 -7.72 10.44
N VAL A 164 6.77 -7.77 11.03
CA VAL A 164 7.78 -6.70 11.01
C VAL A 164 9.10 -7.35 10.64
N ALA A 165 9.80 -6.79 9.66
CA ALA A 165 11.06 -7.31 9.19
C ALA A 165 12.16 -6.23 9.24
N ARG A 166 13.40 -6.69 9.40
CA ARG A 166 14.57 -5.88 9.06
C ARG A 166 14.76 -5.95 7.55
N VAL A 167 14.88 -4.78 6.93
CA VAL A 167 14.98 -4.65 5.48
C VAL A 167 16.14 -3.75 5.08
N SER A 168 16.75 -4.03 3.94
CA SER A 168 17.69 -3.13 3.26
C SER A 168 17.05 -2.53 2.01
N TRP A 169 17.40 -1.28 1.71
CA TRP A 169 16.91 -0.58 0.52
C TRP A 169 17.56 -1.16 -0.73
N LEU A 170 16.75 -1.33 -1.78
CA LEU A 170 17.23 -1.84 -3.07
C LEU A 170 17.25 -0.69 -4.09
N GLU A 171 18.46 -0.21 -4.40
CA GLU A 171 18.67 0.84 -5.39
C GLU A 171 18.59 0.30 -6.82
N ASP A 172 18.10 1.15 -7.73
CA ASP A 172 18.09 0.85 -9.14
C ASP A 172 19.52 1.01 -9.70
N ARG A 173 19.99 -0.02 -10.41
CA ARG A 173 21.29 0.05 -11.09
C ARG A 173 21.13 0.88 -12.36
N PRO A 174 21.95 1.92 -12.57
CA PRO A 174 21.92 2.65 -13.83
C PRO A 174 22.25 1.69 -14.98
N PRO A 175 21.67 1.91 -16.17
CA PRO A 175 22.00 1.09 -17.33
C PRO A 175 23.50 1.18 -17.62
N PRO A 176 24.14 0.10 -18.09
CA PRO A 176 25.51 0.15 -18.58
C PRO A 176 25.64 1.23 -19.67
N GLN A 177 26.80 1.91 -19.72
CA GLN A 177 27.07 2.94 -20.74
C GLN A 177 27.03 2.41 -22.18
N GLU A 178 27.18 1.09 -22.36
CA GLU A 178 27.11 0.37 -23.64
C GLU A 178 25.75 -0.30 -23.88
N ALA A 179 24.69 0.06 -23.14
CA ALA A 179 23.35 -0.43 -23.42
C ALA A 179 22.84 0.21 -24.72
N GLU A 180 23.09 -0.46 -25.85
CA GLU A 180 22.95 0.13 -27.19
C GLU A 180 21.52 0.53 -27.57
N ASP A 181 20.47 0.03 -26.90
CA ASP A 181 19.10 0.42 -27.22
C ASP A 181 18.08 0.27 -26.07
N LEU A 182 18.32 0.95 -24.95
CA LEU A 182 17.35 0.94 -23.84
C LEU A 182 16.01 1.59 -24.22
N GLU A 183 16.06 2.61 -25.08
CA GLU A 183 14.88 3.34 -25.56
C GLU A 183 14.02 2.47 -26.50
N GLY A 184 14.63 1.73 -27.42
CA GLY A 184 13.93 0.80 -28.29
C GLY A 184 13.24 -0.32 -27.52
N LEU A 185 13.92 -0.90 -26.52
CA LEU A 185 13.31 -1.89 -25.62
C LEU A 185 12.14 -1.32 -24.82
N ALA A 186 12.26 -0.08 -24.33
CA ALA A 186 11.16 0.59 -23.63
C ALA A 186 9.95 0.79 -24.56
N SER A 187 10.20 1.21 -25.81
CA SER A 187 9.15 1.40 -26.81
C SER A 187 8.45 0.09 -27.20
N GLU A 188 9.20 -1.01 -27.29
CA GLU A 188 8.66 -2.35 -27.55
C GLU A 188 7.74 -2.80 -26.40
N VAL A 189 8.17 -2.63 -25.15
CA VAL A 189 7.34 -2.92 -23.97
C VAL A 189 6.07 -2.07 -23.97
N GLU A 190 6.17 -0.76 -24.22
CA GLU A 190 4.98 0.10 -24.30
C GLU A 190 3.99 -0.35 -25.37
N THR A 191 4.50 -0.79 -26.53
CA THR A 191 3.67 -1.28 -27.62
C THR A 191 2.90 -2.53 -27.18
N HIS A 192 3.60 -3.50 -26.58
CA HIS A 192 2.97 -4.70 -26.07
C HIS A 192 1.99 -4.44 -24.92
N MET A 193 2.26 -3.47 -24.04
CA MET A 193 1.36 -3.13 -22.95
C MET A 193 0.04 -2.53 -23.45
N ARG A 194 0.07 -1.70 -24.50
CA ARG A 194 -1.16 -1.15 -25.12
C ARG A 194 -2.06 -2.25 -25.67
N ASP A 195 -1.47 -3.31 -26.22
CA ASP A 195 -2.24 -4.45 -26.72
C ASP A 195 -2.99 -5.13 -25.58
N VAL A 196 -2.37 -5.30 -24.40
CA VAL A 196 -3.02 -5.91 -23.22
C VAL A 196 -4.22 -5.07 -22.74
N ASP A 197 -4.06 -3.75 -22.66
CA ASP A 197 -5.14 -2.85 -22.21
C ASP A 197 -6.36 -2.89 -23.13
N SER A 198 -6.14 -3.07 -24.43
CA SER A 198 -7.24 -3.17 -25.42
C SER A 198 -8.08 -4.44 -25.22
N HIS A 199 -7.49 -5.53 -24.73
CA HIS A 199 -8.19 -6.79 -24.46
C HIS A 199 -8.94 -6.75 -23.12
N ILE A 200 -8.42 -6.05 -22.10
CA ILE A 200 -9.08 -5.92 -20.79
C ILE A 200 -10.35 -5.06 -20.88
N GLN A 201 -10.39 -4.06 -21.77
CA GLN A 201 -11.57 -3.20 -21.95
C GLN A 201 -12.72 -3.86 -22.74
N GLN A 202 -12.49 -5.03 -23.34
CA GLN A 202 -13.49 -5.76 -24.14
C GLN A 202 -14.12 -6.96 -23.41
N ALA A 203 -13.66 -7.28 -22.20
CA ALA A 203 -14.17 -8.35 -21.34
C ALA A 203 -15.01 -7.80 -20.18
#